data_AF-A0A2E9XC32-F1
#
_entry.id   AF-A0A2E9XC32-F1
#
_cell.length_a   1.000
_cell.length_b   1.000
_cell.length_c   1.000
_cell.angle_alpha   90.00
_cell.angle_beta   90.00
_cell.angle_gamma   90.00
#
_symmetry.space_group_name_H-M   'P 1'
#
loop_
_entity.id
_entity.type
_entity.pdbx_description
1 polymer ?
#
loop_
_entity_poly.entity_id
_entity_poly.type
_entity_poly.pdbx_seq_one_letter_code
_entity_poly.pdbx_strand_id
1 'polypeptide(L)' 'MLANIHDYTLRSMANDLTDKLKTNGWLGLSGISSAQVSRVKACFPKVKFERPINRDEWVGLVGKVVG' A
#
# COMPACT_ATOMS: atom_id res chain seq x y z
N MET A 1 1.64 12.03 -0.73
CA MET A 1 0.94 11.87 0.56
C MET A 1 1.59 10.69 1.25
N LEU A 2 2.31 10.91 2.36
CA LEU A 2 2.95 9.85 3.15
C LEU A 2 2.09 9.70 4.40
N ALA A 3 1.46 8.53 4.59
CA ALA A 3 0.54 8.30 5.69
C ALA A 3 1.07 7.14 6.54
N ASN A 4 1.59 7.46 7.73
CA ASN A 4 1.96 6.46 8.75
C ASN A 4 0.67 6.03 9.46
N ILE A 5 -0.09 5.18 8.78
CA ILE A 5 -1.42 4.75 9.20
C ILE A 5 -1.29 3.31 9.67
N HIS A 6 -1.78 3.03 10.88
CA HIS A 6 -1.83 1.66 11.44
C HIS A 6 -2.49 0.70 10.43
N ASP A 7 -2.03 -0.56 10.36
CA ASP A 7 -2.45 -1.53 9.33
C ASP A 7 -3.97 -1.63 9.16
N TYR A 8 -4.72 -1.51 10.26
CA TYR A 8 -6.18 -1.55 10.27
C TYR A 8 -6.78 -0.43 9.42
N THR A 9 -6.34 0.80 9.64
CA THR A 9 -6.86 1.98 8.95
C THR A 9 -6.41 1.99 7.48
N LEU A 10 -5.20 1.50 7.16
CA LEU A 10 -4.78 1.32 5.77
C LEU A 10 -5.70 0.34 5.02
N ARG A 11 -6.07 -0.76 5.67
CA ARG A 11 -6.94 -1.77 5.08
C ARG A 11 -8.38 -1.28 4.94
N SER A 12 -8.90 -0.54 5.92
CA SER A 12 -10.26 0.01 5.85
C SER A 12 -10.41 1.07 4.75
N MET A 13 -9.35 1.81 4.44
CA MET A 13 -9.35 2.86 3.42
C MET A 13 -8.90 2.38 2.02
N ALA A 14 -8.59 1.09 1.85
CA ALA A 14 -7.87 0.62 0.66
C ALA A 14 -8.62 0.89 -0.66
N ASN A 15 -9.93 0.64 -0.68
CA ASN A 15 -10.77 0.95 -1.85
C ASN A 15 -10.83 2.45 -2.10
N ASP A 16 -11.16 3.24 -1.08
CA ASP A 16 -11.28 4.71 -1.18
C ASP A 16 -9.97 5.38 -1.67
N LEU A 17 -8.82 4.89 -1.20
CA LEU A 17 -7.52 5.39 -1.64
C LEU A 17 -7.25 5.03 -3.10
N THR A 18 -7.58 3.81 -3.50
CA THR A 18 -7.36 3.33 -4.86
C THR A 18 -8.27 4.03 -5.86
N ASP A 19 -9.55 4.22 -5.53
CA ASP A 19 -10.54 4.84 -6.42
C ASP A 19 -10.28 6.35 -6.63
N LYS A 20 -9.52 6.99 -5.73
CA LYS A 20 -9.05 8.37 -5.90
C LYS A 20 -7.84 8.50 -6.84
N LEU A 21 -7.19 7.40 -7.19
CA LEU A 21 -6.03 7.40 -8.07
C LEU A 21 -6.47 7.16 -9.51
N LYS A 22 -5.85 7.90 -10.44
CA LYS A 22 -6.02 7.63 -11.88
C LYS A 22 -5.37 6.30 -12.25
N THR A 23 -5.84 5.67 -13.33
CA THR A 23 -5.14 4.53 -13.96
C THR A 23 -3.68 4.87 -14.22
N ASN A 24 -2.77 3.93 -13.94
CA ASN A 24 -1.31 4.11 -13.94
C ASN A 24 -0.76 5.12 -12.91
N GLY A 25 -1.62 5.65 -12.04
CA GLY A 25 -1.22 6.43 -10.87
C GLY A 25 -0.44 5.58 -9.87
N TRP A 26 0.38 6.25 -9.06
CA TRP A 26 1.23 5.60 -8.07
C TRP A 26 0.61 5.65 -6.68
N LEU A 27 0.72 4.55 -5.95
CA LEU A 27 0.42 4.45 -4.53
C LEU A 27 1.70 4.10 -3.77
N GLY A 28 2.04 4.93 -2.78
CA GLY A 28 3.11 4.66 -1.82
C GLY A 28 2.54 4.46 -0.42
N LEU A 29 2.86 3.33 0.20
CA LEU A 29 2.51 2.99 1.58
C LEU A 29 3.79 2.82 2.40
N SER A 30 3.78 3.26 3.65
CA SER A 30 4.91 3.18 4.58
C SER A 30 4.40 2.92 6.00
N GLY A 31 5.29 2.59 6.94
CA GLY A 31 4.90 2.30 8.32
C GLY A 31 4.25 0.92 8.48
N ILE A 32 4.59 -0.02 7.58
CA ILE A 32 4.10 -1.40 7.59
C ILE A 32 5.22 -2.31 8.11
N SER A 33 4.93 -3.23 9.01
CA SER A 33 5.93 -4.24 9.40
C SER A 33 6.00 -5.39 8.37
N SER A 34 7.10 -6.14 8.35
CA SER A 34 7.29 -7.27 7.43
C SER A 34 6.16 -8.31 7.50
N ALA A 35 5.66 -8.60 8.71
CA ALA A 35 4.55 -9.52 8.95
C ALA A 35 3.21 -9.03 8.37
N GLN A 36 3.03 -7.71 8.19
CA GLN A 36 1.79 -7.12 7.71
C GLN A 36 1.73 -7.03 6.17
N VAL A 37 2.87 -7.13 5.47
CA VAL A 37 2.97 -6.87 4.02
C VAL A 37 1.97 -7.67 3.20
N SER A 38 1.91 -8.99 3.39
CA SER A 38 1.02 -9.85 2.59
C SER A 38 -0.46 -9.48 2.79
N ARG A 39 -0.86 -9.20 4.03
CA ARG A 39 -2.23 -8.81 4.38
C ARG A 39 -2.58 -7.42 3.83
N VAL A 40 -1.65 -6.47 3.90
CA VAL A 40 -1.86 -5.12 3.34
C VAL A 40 -2.00 -5.21 1.82
N LYS A 41 -1.08 -5.89 1.12
CA LYS A 41 -1.15 -6.05 -0.34
C LYS A 41 -2.49 -6.65 -0.80
N ALA A 42 -3.01 -7.64 -0.07
CA ALA A 42 -4.30 -8.27 -0.38
C ALA A 42 -5.49 -7.31 -0.37
N CYS A 43 -5.41 -6.18 0.36
CA CYS A 43 -6.48 -5.18 0.41
C CYS A 43 -6.46 -4.20 -0.78
N PHE A 44 -5.42 -4.20 -1.61
CA PHE A 44 -5.32 -3.32 -2.78
C PHE A 44 -5.28 -4.15 -4.07
N PRO A 45 -6.39 -4.83 -4.46
CA PRO A 45 -6.41 -5.75 -5.58
C PRO A 45 -6.17 -5.09 -6.94
N LYS A 46 -6.48 -3.79 -7.07
CA LYS A 46 -6.22 -2.99 -8.29
C LYS A 46 -4.82 -2.37 -8.30
N VAL A 47 -3.94 -2.72 -7.36
CA VAL A 47 -2.58 -2.17 -7.30
C VAL A 47 -1.57 -3.27 -7.55
N LYS A 48 -0.78 -3.10 -8.61
CA LYS A 48 0.39 -3.93 -8.86
C LYS A 48 1.58 -3.37 -8.08
N PHE A 49 1.88 -3.98 -6.94
CA PHE A 49 3.03 -3.60 -6.12
C PHE A 49 4.34 -4.13 -6.68
N GLU A 50 5.38 -3.30 -6.57
CA GLU A 50 6.76 -3.68 -6.80
C GLU A 50 7.33 -4.48 -5.61
N ARG A 51 8.64 -4.79 -5.70
CA ARG A 51 9.37 -5.42 -4.61
C ARG A 51 9.33 -4.50 -3.37
N PRO A 52 8.98 -5.01 -2.18
CA PRO A 52 8.98 -4.22 -0.96
C PRO A 52 10.36 -3.62 -0.68
N ILE A 53 10.36 -2.38 -0.17
CA ILE A 53 11.57 -1.65 0.25
C ILE A 53 11.67 -1.81 1.77
N ASN A 54 12.65 -2.58 2.25
CA ASN A 54 12.84 -2.81 3.67
C ASN A 54 13.83 -1.79 4.26
N ARG A 55 13.49 -1.22 5.44
CA ARG A 55 14.39 -0.45 6.29
C ARG A 55 14.15 -0.85 7.75
N ASP A 56 15.09 -1.61 8.30
CA ASP A 56 15.02 -2.19 9.64
C ASP A 56 13.72 -2.98 9.84
N GLU A 57 12.90 -2.61 10.82
CA GLU A 57 11.62 -3.27 11.14
C GLU A 57 10.47 -2.83 10.22
N TRP A 58 10.70 -1.82 9.38
CA TRP A 58 9.69 -1.17 8.56
C TRP A 58 9.83 -1.49 7.07
N VAL A 59 8.68 -1.54 6.41
CA VAL A 59 8.55 -1.84 4.99
C VAL A 59 7.78 -0.73 4.30
N GLY A 60 8.35 -0.24 3.20
CA GLY A 60 7.68 0.59 2.21
C GLY A 60 7.16 -0.25 1.05
N LEU A 61 5.94 0.04 0.60
CA LEU A 61 5.33 -0.53 -0.58
C LEU A 61 5.08 0.57 -1.60
N VAL A 62 5.50 0.33 -2.84
CA VAL A 62 5.18 1.20 -3.98
C VAL A 62 4.51 0.35 -5.04
N GLY A 63 3.43 0.85 -5.63
CA GLY A 63 2.70 0.15 -6.68
C GLY A 63 1.99 1.09 -7.63
N LYS A 64 1.62 0.55 -8.79
CA LYS A 64 0.80 1.26 -9.79
C LYS A 64 -0.63 0.74 -9.78
N VAL A 65 -1.58 1.64 -9.92
CA VAL A 65 -2.99 1.27 -10.14
C VAL A 65 -3.13 0.69 -11.54
N VAL A 66 -3.55 -0.57 -11.60
CA VAL A 66 -3.96 -1.25 -12.82
C VAL A 66 -5.48 -1.13 -12.90
N GLY A 67 -5.95 -0.43 -13.93
CA GLY A 67 -7.38 -0.20 -14.15
C GLY A 67 -8.15 -1.46 -14.51
#